data_AF-A0A371F5W4-F1
#
_entry.id   AF-A0A371F5W4-F1
#
_cell.length_a   1.000
_cell.length_b   1.000
_cell.length_c   1.000
_cell.angle_alpha   90.00
_cell.angle_beta   90.00
_cell.angle_gamma   90.00
#
_symmetry.space_group_name_H-M   'P 1'
#
loop_
_entity.id
_entity.type
_entity.pdbx_description
1 polymer ?
#
loop_
_entity_poly.entity_id
_entity_poly.type
_entity_poly.pdbx_seq_one_letter_code
_entity_poly.pdbx_strand_id
1 'polypeptide(L)'
;MVVTYKDWHDMPPYALHKYRTLIRTSTKATPYSLVYDTEAVLPAEVEIPSLRVLAEVELSNSRLDQLNLVEEKRLTTLCHGQLYQRRIKNAFDKKVRPRRLMSSFNIDT
;
A
#
# COMPACT_ATOMS: atom_id res chain seq x y z
N MET A 1 -6.77 -9.48 -15.92
CA MET A 1 -6.82 -8.50 -14.81
C MET A 1 -8.28 -8.27 -14.46
N VAL A 2 -8.66 -8.43 -13.19
CA VAL A 2 -10.00 -8.07 -12.71
C VAL A 2 -9.98 -6.57 -12.47
N VAL A 3 -10.68 -5.82 -13.31
CA VAL A 3 -10.79 -4.37 -13.18
C VAL A 3 -11.84 -4.08 -12.11
N THR A 4 -11.47 -3.43 -11.01
CA THR A 4 -12.38 -3.08 -9.92
C THR A 4 -12.77 -1.60 -9.97
N TYR A 5 -13.85 -1.19 -9.29
CA TYR A 5 -14.25 0.22 -9.21
C TYR A 5 -13.14 1.11 -8.62
N LYS A 6 -12.23 0.56 -7.80
CA LYS A 6 -11.11 1.32 -7.23
C LYS A 6 -10.09 1.75 -8.28
N ASP A 7 -10.02 1.04 -9.40
CA ASP A 7 -9.04 1.25 -10.47
C ASP A 7 -9.57 2.22 -11.55
N TRP A 8 -10.67 2.93 -11.27
CA TRP A 8 -11.31 3.84 -12.23
C TRP A 8 -10.39 4.94 -12.74
N HIS A 9 -9.40 5.35 -11.93
CA HIS A 9 -8.44 6.41 -12.26
C HIS A 9 -7.40 5.96 -13.29
N ASP A 10 -7.17 4.64 -13.42
CA ASP A 10 -6.26 4.05 -14.42
C ASP A 10 -6.99 3.69 -15.72
N MET A 11 -8.32 3.64 -15.72
CA MET A 11 -9.15 3.32 -16.89
C MET A 11 -9.25 4.38 -18.01
N PRO A 12 -9.12 5.71 -17.78
CA PRO A 12 -9.41 6.71 -18.82
C PRO A 12 -8.62 6.53 -20.13
N PRO A 13 -7.30 6.18 -20.11
CA PRO A 13 -6.54 5.91 -21.33
C PRO A 13 -7.13 4.73 -22.14
N TYR A 14 -7.53 3.65 -21.46
CA TYR A 14 -8.10 2.46 -22.10
C TYR A 14 -9.48 2.73 -22.68
N ALA A 15 -10.33 3.45 -21.95
CA ALA A 15 -11.65 3.84 -22.42
C ALA A 15 -11.56 4.75 -23.66
N LEU A 16 -10.65 5.73 -23.64
CA LEU A 16 -10.39 6.63 -24.76
C LEU A 16 -9.85 5.88 -25.98
N HIS A 17 -8.92 4.93 -25.77
CA HIS A 17 -8.39 4.09 -26.84
C HIS A 17 -9.52 3.30 -27.52
N LYS A 18 -10.33 2.56 -26.74
CA LYS A 18 -11.49 1.83 -27.27
C LYS A 18 -12.47 2.73 -28.00
N TYR A 19 -12.73 3.93 -27.48
CA TYR A 19 -13.60 4.89 -28.14
C TYR A 19 -13.10 5.28 -29.53
N ARG A 20 -11.79 5.49 -29.67
CA ARG A 20 -11.13 5.92 -30.92
C ARG A 20 -11.02 4.81 -31.96
N THR A 21 -10.81 3.57 -31.53
CA THR A 21 -10.52 2.43 -32.43
C THR A 21 -11.75 1.56 -32.76
N LEU A 22 -12.83 1.67 -31.99
CA LEU A 22 -14.04 0.90 -32.26
C LEU A 22 -14.86 1.50 -33.42
N ILE A 23 -15.28 0.65 -34.36
CA ILE A 23 -16.16 1.02 -35.47
C ILE A 23 -17.51 1.48 -34.93
N ARG A 24 -17.97 2.66 -35.36
CA ARG A 24 -19.31 3.17 -35.04
C ARG A 24 -20.32 2.66 -36.05
N THR A 25 -21.43 2.11 -35.58
CA THR A 25 -22.51 1.58 -36.44
C THR A 25 -23.12 2.65 -37.36
N SER A 26 -23.21 3.90 -36.89
CA SER A 26 -23.72 5.03 -37.66
C SER A 26 -22.87 5.38 -38.88
N THR A 27 -21.54 5.32 -38.74
CA THR A 27 -20.60 5.82 -39.74
C THR A 27 -19.84 4.69 -40.44
N LYS A 28 -19.96 3.46 -39.94
CA LYS A 28 -19.19 2.27 -40.35
C LYS A 28 -17.67 2.48 -40.37
N ALA A 29 -17.19 3.48 -39.63
CA ALA A 29 -15.79 3.85 -39.53
C ALA A 29 -15.41 4.06 -38.06
N THR A 30 -14.11 4.06 -37.77
CA THR A 30 -13.61 4.39 -36.43
C THR A 30 -13.52 5.91 -36.28
N PRO A 31 -13.81 6.48 -35.10
CA PRO A 31 -13.67 7.92 -34.89
C PRO A 31 -12.27 8.46 -35.22
N TYR A 32 -11.22 7.66 -35.02
CA TYR A 32 -9.85 8.03 -35.39
C TYR A 32 -9.67 8.15 -36.91
N SER A 33 -10.15 7.15 -37.68
CA SER A 33 -10.04 7.16 -39.14
C SER A 33 -10.76 8.33 -39.80
N LEU A 34 -11.81 8.87 -39.17
CA LEU A 34 -12.53 10.04 -39.68
C LEU A 34 -11.80 11.36 -39.47
N VAL A 35 -10.85 11.41 -38.53
CA VAL A 35 -10.10 12.65 -38.19
C VAL A 35 -8.75 12.68 -38.90
N TYR A 36 -8.11 11.53 -39.03
CA TYR A 36 -6.74 11.43 -39.54
C TYR A 36 -6.63 10.68 -40.87
N ASP A 37 -7.76 10.21 -41.42
CA ASP A 37 -7.82 9.43 -42.67
C ASP A 37 -6.97 8.14 -42.66
N THR A 38 -6.62 7.64 -41.48
CA THR A 38 -5.79 6.43 -41.29
C THR A 38 -6.35 5.54 -40.18
N GLU A 39 -6.12 4.23 -40.24
CA GLU A 39 -6.46 3.32 -39.15
C GLU A 39 -5.66 3.62 -37.88
N ALA A 40 -6.29 3.42 -36.73
CA ALA A 40 -5.65 3.67 -35.44
C ALA A 40 -4.65 2.57 -35.11
N VAL A 41 -3.36 2.89 -35.20
CA VAL A 41 -2.28 2.11 -34.58
C VAL A 41 -2.25 2.47 -33.09
N LEU A 42 -1.98 1.50 -32.22
CA LEU A 42 -1.80 1.73 -30.78
C LEU A 42 -0.83 2.91 -30.57
N PRO A 43 -1.25 4.00 -29.90
CA PRO A 43 -0.36 5.13 -29.67
C PRO A 43 0.80 4.71 -28.78
N ALA A 44 2.02 5.10 -29.14
CA ALA A 44 3.22 4.80 -28.37
C ALA A 44 3.13 5.29 -26.90
N GLU A 45 2.28 6.27 -26.59
CA GLU A 45 2.10 6.75 -25.21
C GLU A 45 1.36 5.74 -24.30
N VAL A 46 0.66 4.76 -24.87
CA VAL A 46 0.04 3.66 -24.10
C VAL A 46 1.08 2.59 -23.74
N GLU A 47 2.09 2.40 -24.59
CA GLU A 47 3.16 1.41 -24.39
C GLU A 47 4.35 1.98 -23.62
N ILE A 48 4.67 3.26 -23.84
CA ILE A 48 5.82 3.95 -23.25
C ILE A 48 5.28 5.05 -22.33
N PRO A 49 5.35 4.84 -21.00
CA PRO A 49 4.98 5.87 -20.05
C PRO A 49 5.82 7.13 -20.27
N SER A 50 5.18 8.31 -20.25
CA SER A 50 5.91 9.56 -20.35
C SER A 50 6.90 9.73 -19.20
N LEU A 51 7.97 10.52 -19.42
CA LEU A 51 8.96 10.83 -18.38
C LEU A 51 8.35 11.39 -17.09
N ARG A 52 7.24 12.13 -17.19
CA ARG A 52 6.52 12.66 -16.02
C ARG A 52 5.91 11.54 -15.17
N VAL A 53 5.24 10.59 -15.82
CA VAL A 53 4.64 9.43 -15.15
C VAL A 53 5.73 8.56 -14.50
N LEU A 54 6.84 8.34 -15.20
CA LEU A 54 7.98 7.60 -14.63
C LEU A 54 8.56 8.31 -13.40
N ALA A 55 8.76 9.63 -13.47
CA ALA A 55 9.27 10.40 -12.34
C ALA A 55 8.32 10.38 -11.14
N GLU A 56 7.00 10.45 -11.36
CA GLU A 56 6.00 10.33 -10.29
C GLU A 56 6.04 8.96 -9.61
N VAL A 57 6.15 7.88 -10.39
CA VAL A 57 6.29 6.51 -9.86
C VAL A 57 7.57 6.40 -9.03
N GLU A 58 8.69 6.89 -9.54
CA GLU A 58 9.97 6.85 -8.82
C GLU A 58 9.93 7.65 -7.51
N LEU A 59 9.32 8.85 -7.52
CA LEU A 59 9.09 9.65 -6.32
C LEU A 59 8.20 8.92 -5.31
N SER A 60 7.15 8.25 -5.77
CA SER A 60 6.26 7.48 -4.89
C SER A 60 6.98 6.31 -4.23
N ASN A 61 7.80 5.57 -4.99
CA ASN A 61 8.61 4.48 -4.47
C ASN A 61 9.62 4.97 -3.42
N SER A 62 10.31 6.08 -3.70
CA SER A 62 11.25 6.68 -2.74
C SER A 62 10.58 7.07 -1.43
N ARG A 63 9.34 7.59 -1.47
CA ARG A 63 8.57 7.91 -0.26
C ARG A 63 8.18 6.66 0.53
N LEU A 64 7.82 5.57 -0.14
CA LEU A 64 7.53 4.30 0.52
C LEU A 64 8.76 3.74 1.23
N ASP A 65 9.93 3.78 0.58
CA ASP A 65 11.19 3.35 1.19
C ASP A 65 11.56 4.18 2.43
N GLN A 66 11.34 5.50 2.38
CA GLN A 66 11.53 6.37 3.54
C GLN A 66 10.60 6.01 4.71
N LEU A 67 9.32 5.71 4.43
CA LEU A 67 8.36 5.29 5.45
C LEU A 67 8.77 3.95 6.07
N ASN A 68 9.20 2.99 5.25
CA ASN A 68 9.69 1.69 5.72
C ASN A 68 10.89 1.87 6.67
N LEU A 69 11.85 2.74 6.32
CA LEU A 69 13.01 3.02 7.18
C LEU A 69 12.61 3.64 8.53
N VAL A 70 11.60 4.52 8.55
CA VAL A 70 11.09 5.10 9.80
C VAL A 70 10.41 4.02 10.65
N GLU A 71 9.63 3.14 10.03
CA GLU A 71 8.94 2.05 10.71
C GLU A 71 9.94 1.07 11.34
N GLU A 72 11.01 0.70 10.62
CA GLU A 72 12.08 -0.15 11.14
C GLU A 72 12.79 0.46 12.36
N LYS A 73 13.08 1.77 12.32
CA LYS A 73 13.67 2.49 13.46
C LYS A 73 12.73 2.47 14.66
N ARG A 74 11.44 2.71 14.44
CA ARG A 74 10.41 2.65 15.50
C ARG A 74 10.34 1.26 16.12
N LEU A 75 10.27 0.20 15.31
CA LEU A 75 10.25 -1.20 15.77
C LEU A 75 11.48 -1.54 16.61
N THR A 76 12.66 -1.10 16.17
CA THR A 76 13.92 -1.29 16.91
C THR A 76 13.88 -0.63 18.29
N THR A 77 13.45 0.63 18.35
CA THR A 77 13.32 1.36 19.64
C THR A 77 12.28 0.72 20.57
N LEU A 78 11.17 0.26 20.02
CA LEU A 78 10.11 -0.43 20.77
C LEU A 78 10.64 -1.73 21.41
N CYS A 79 11.35 -2.55 20.61
CA CYS A 79 11.96 -3.78 21.08
C CYS A 79 12.96 -3.50 22.21
N HIS A 80 13.82 -2.50 22.04
CA HIS A 80 14.79 -2.12 23.06
C HIS A 80 14.11 -1.67 24.37
N GLY A 81 13.06 -0.85 24.28
CA GLY A 81 12.27 -0.41 25.43
C GLY A 81 11.62 -1.57 26.18
N GLN A 82 11.02 -2.53 25.45
CA GLN A 82 10.43 -3.73 26.04
C GLN A 82 11.47 -4.60 26.74
N LEU A 83 12.64 -4.80 26.13
CA LEU A 83 13.74 -5.55 26.74
C LEU A 83 14.26 -4.87 28.00
N TYR A 84 14.40 -3.55 27.99
CA TYR A 84 14.79 -2.77 29.17
C TYR A 84 13.77 -2.92 30.31
N GLN A 85 12.48 -2.73 30.02
CA GLN A 85 11.42 -2.92 31.01
C GLN A 85 11.42 -4.33 31.60
N ARG A 86 11.60 -5.36 30.77
CA ARG A 86 11.70 -6.76 31.22
C ARG A 86 12.91 -6.97 32.14
N ARG A 87 14.06 -6.35 31.83
CA ARG A 87 15.26 -6.42 32.69
C ARG A 87 15.01 -5.77 34.05
N ILE A 88 14.41 -4.59 34.09
CA ILE A 88 14.08 -3.88 35.34
C ILE A 88 13.08 -4.68 36.18
N LYS A 89 12.00 -5.17 35.56
CA LYS A 89 11.03 -6.04 36.23
C LYS A 89 11.70 -7.26 36.86
N ASN A 90 12.51 -7.99 36.08
CA ASN A 90 13.20 -9.18 36.58
C ASN A 90 14.18 -8.86 37.72
N ALA A 91 14.88 -7.73 37.66
CA ALA A 91 15.79 -7.31 38.71
C ALA A 91 15.04 -6.96 40.02
N PHE A 92 13.86 -6.35 39.91
CA PHE A 92 12.99 -6.10 41.05
C PHE A 92 12.42 -7.38 41.62
N ASP A 93 11.80 -8.23 40.78
CA ASP A 93 11.18 -9.49 41.19
C ASP A 93 12.16 -10.43 41.91
N LYS A 94 13.44 -10.45 41.48
CA LYS A 94 14.52 -11.20 42.18
C LYS A 94 14.74 -10.76 43.63
N LYS A 95 14.48 -9.50 43.96
CA LYS A 95 14.65 -8.94 45.32
C LYS A 95 13.37 -9.08 46.16
N VAL A 96 12.24 -9.40 45.55
CA VAL A 96 10.97 -9.59 46.25
C VAL A 96 10.90 -11.02 46.79
N ARG A 97 10.75 -11.18 48.10
CA ARG A 97 10.45 -12.48 48.72
C ARG A 97 8.94 -12.71 48.67
N PRO A 98 8.46 -13.87 48.19
CA PRO A 98 7.04 -14.20 48.25
C PRO A 98 6.60 -14.30 49.71
N ARG A 99 5.72 -13.39 50.14
CA ARG A 99 5.09 -13.41 51.45
C ARG A 99 3.91 -14.37 51.40
N ARG A 100 4.00 -15.50 52.10
CA ARG A 100 2.84 -16.37 52.34
C ARG A 100 1.85 -15.61 53.23
N LEU A 101 0.73 -15.19 52.66
CA LEU A 101 -0.42 -14.79 53.46
C LEU A 101 -1.04 -16.09 53.97
N MET A 102 -0.88 -16.37 55.27
CA MET A 102 -1.62 -17.47 55.88
C MET A 102 -3.10 -17.07 55.90
N SER A 103 -3.95 -17.80 55.18
CA SER A 103 -5.39 -17.65 55.32
C SER A 103 -5.81 -18.31 56.64
N SER A 104 -5.69 -17.59 57.75
CA SER A 104 -6.37 -17.96 58.99
C SER A 104 -7.82 -17.49 58.92
N PHE A 105 -8.62 -18.19 58.11
CA PHE A 105 -10.07 -18.20 58.25
C PHE A 105 -10.48 -19.67 58.24
N ASN A 106 -10.31 -20.32 59.39
CA ASN A 106 -11.18 -21.43 59.76
C ASN A 106 -12.50 -20.80 60.18
N ILE A 107 -13.50 -20.88 59.30
CA ILE A 107 -14.89 -20.74 59.72
C ILE A 107 -15.32 -22.18 60.02
N ASP A 108 -15.17 -22.58 61.28
CA ASP A 108 -15.75 -23.81 61.78
C ASP A 108 -17.27 -23.68 61.73
N THR A 109 -17.92 -24.73 61.24
CA THR A 109 -19.38 -24.87 61.14
C THR A 109 -19.97 -25.32 62.48
#